data_AF-A0A2V9H5E3-F1
#
_entry.id   AF-A0A2V9H5E3-F1
#
_cell.length_a   1.000
_cell.length_b   1.000
_cell.length_c   1.000
_cell.angle_alpha   90.00
_cell.angle_beta   90.00
_cell.angle_gamma   90.00
#
_symmetry.space_group_name_H-M   'P 1'
#
loop_
_entity.id
_entity.type
_entity.pdbx_description
1 polymer ?
#
loop_
_entity_poly.entity_id
_entity_poly.type
_entity_poly.pdbx_seq_one_letter_code
_entity_poly.pdbx_strand_id
1 'polypeptide(L)' 'MVSEKLFFQLSFCGELYFIFAKVRPFLLEIREKMKNPDLFLTMEKAILGSKMARAQFEKVEARVAAMREQR' A
#
# COMPACT_ATOMS: atom_id res chain seq x y z
N MET A 1 -13.45 4.85 19.30
CA MET A 1 -13.52 5.04 17.84
C MET A 1 -12.14 5.52 17.40
N VAL A 2 -11.38 4.69 16.67
CA VAL A 2 -10.09 5.12 16.12
C VAL A 2 -10.38 6.15 15.03
N SER A 3 -9.94 7.39 15.21
CA SER A 3 -10.10 8.44 14.21
C SER A 3 -9.38 8.02 12.92
N GLU A 4 -10.08 7.98 11.80
CA GLU A 4 -9.54 7.63 10.47
C GLU A 4 -8.28 8.43 10.12
N LYS A 5 -8.17 9.66 10.62
CA LYS A 5 -6.97 10.50 10.49
C LYS A 5 -5.71 9.87 11.11
N LEU A 6 -5.84 9.16 12.22
CA LEU A 6 -4.74 8.49 12.90
C LEU A 6 -4.34 7.20 12.16
N PHE A 7 -5.32 6.48 11.60
CA PHE A 7 -5.08 5.29 10.78
C PHE A 7 -4.31 5.64 9.49
N PHE A 8 -4.62 6.78 8.86
CA PHE A 8 -3.88 7.24 7.68
C PHE A 8 -2.55 7.92 7.99
N GLN A 9 -2.19 8.07 9.27
CA GLN A 9 -0.90 8.61 9.65
C GLN A 9 0.20 7.55 9.42
N LEU A 10 1.30 7.98 8.82
CA LEU A 10 2.44 7.11 8.50
C LEU A 10 3.00 6.39 9.75
N SER A 11 2.84 6.99 10.93
CA SER A 11 3.28 6.42 12.21
C SER A 11 2.47 5.21 12.67
N PHE A 12 1.24 5.01 12.16
CA PHE A 12 0.34 3.94 12.60
C PHE A 12 0.14 2.86 11.53
N CYS A 13 0.15 3.24 10.24
CA CYS A 13 0.02 2.29 9.13
C CYS A 13 1.13 2.42 8.08
N GLY A 14 2.28 2.99 8.43
CA GLY A 14 3.44 3.13 7.53
C GLY A 14 3.89 1.80 6.93
N GLU A 15 3.92 0.74 7.74
CA GLU A 15 4.27 -0.62 7.30
C GLU A 15 3.26 -1.17 6.29
N LEU A 16 1.97 -0.85 6.44
CA LEU A 16 0.91 -1.24 5.50
C LEU A 16 1.19 -0.65 4.10
N TYR A 17 1.51 0.64 4.03
CA TYR A 17 1.88 1.30 2.77
C TYR A 17 3.16 0.72 2.18
N PHE A 18 4.14 0.38 3.01
CA PHE A 18 5.43 -0.16 2.59
C PHE A 18 5.28 -1.58 2.02
N ILE A 19 4.48 -2.43 2.67
CA ILE A 19 4.13 -3.77 2.19
C ILE A 19 3.35 -3.65 0.89
N PHE A 20 2.31 -2.79 0.85
CA PHE A 20 1.51 -2.61 -0.37
C PHE A 20 2.38 -2.12 -1.54
N ALA A 21 3.29 -1.17 -1.34
CA ALA A 21 4.21 -0.69 -2.38
C ALA A 21 5.14 -1.81 -2.92
N LYS A 22 5.57 -2.75 -2.07
CA LYS A 22 6.37 -3.91 -2.50
C LYS A 22 5.55 -4.99 -3.19
N VAL A 23 4.33 -5.24 -2.73
CA VAL A 23 3.45 -6.30 -3.26
C VAL A 23 2.78 -5.86 -4.56
N ARG A 24 2.45 -4.57 -4.72
CA ARG A 24 1.83 -3.98 -5.92
C ARG A 24 2.39 -4.48 -7.27
N PRO A 25 3.71 -4.54 -7.53
CA PRO A 25 4.25 -5.09 -8.78
C PRO A 25 3.97 -6.59 -8.99
N PHE A 26 3.84 -7.37 -7.91
CA PHE A 26 3.59 -8.82 -7.96
C PHE A 26 2.12 -9.16 -7.74
N LEU A 27 1.26 -8.17 -7.49
CA LEU A 27 -0.13 -8.34 -7.11
C LEU A 27 -0.91 -9.13 -8.18
N LEU A 28 -0.60 -8.89 -9.46
CA LEU A 28 -1.21 -9.58 -10.59
C LEU A 28 -0.89 -11.08 -10.54
N GLU A 29 0.39 -11.45 -10.47
CA GLU A 29 0.82 -12.84 -10.36
C GLU A 29 0.28 -13.53 -9.11
N ILE A 30 0.25 -12.83 -7.98
CA ILE A 30 -0.24 -13.40 -6.72
C ILE A 30 -1.74 -13.66 -6.81
N ARG A 31 -2.52 -12.74 -7.39
CA ARG A 31 -3.96 -12.92 -7.61
C ARG A 31 -4.24 -14.10 -8.55
N GLU A 32 -3.43 -14.24 -9.61
CA GLU A 32 -3.52 -15.38 -10.53
C GLU A 32 -3.16 -16.72 -9.85
N LYS A 33 -2.06 -16.78 -9.10
CA LYS A 33 -1.62 -17.99 -8.37
C LYS A 33 -2.60 -18.41 -7.28
N MET A 34 -3.13 -17.44 -6.53
CA MET A 34 -4.08 -17.68 -5.44
C MET A 34 -5.53 -17.87 -5.93
N LYS A 35 -5.80 -17.66 -7.24
CA LYS A 35 -7.15 -17.60 -7.83
C LYS A 35 -8.11 -16.71 -7.04
N ASN A 36 -7.59 -15.66 -6.42
CA ASN A 36 -8.35 -14.76 -5.57
C ASN A 36 -8.15 -13.31 -6.06
N PRO A 37 -9.09 -12.77 -6.85
CA PRO A 37 -9.00 -11.41 -7.38
C PRO A 37 -9.13 -10.34 -6.29
N ASP A 38 -9.73 -10.67 -5.15
CA ASP A 38 -9.95 -9.75 -4.04
C ASP A 38 -8.75 -9.64 -3.09
N LEU A 39 -7.67 -10.37 -3.37
CA LEU A 39 -6.45 -10.27 -2.57
C LEU A 39 -5.94 -8.84 -2.58
N PHE A 40 -5.73 -8.29 -1.37
CA PHE A 40 -5.33 -6.89 -1.12
C PHE A 40 -6.31 -5.81 -1.62
N LEU A 41 -7.52 -6.16 -2.09
CA LEU A 41 -8.50 -5.20 -2.60
C LEU A 41 -8.96 -4.21 -1.52
N THR A 42 -9.15 -4.67 -0.29
CA THR A 42 -9.52 -3.80 0.84
C THR A 42 -8.41 -2.79 1.18
N MET A 43 -7.15 -3.23 1.09
CA MET A 43 -6.00 -2.34 1.30
C MET A 43 -5.88 -1.33 0.17
N GLU A 44 -6.04 -1.76 -1.08
CA GLU A 44 -6.07 -0.89 -2.25
C GLU A 44 -7.18 0.16 -2.13
N LYS A 45 -8.39 -0.24 -1.76
CA LYS A 45 -9.53 0.67 -1.53
C LYS A 45 -9.26 1.64 -0.38
N ALA A 46 -8.66 1.19 0.73
CA ALA A 46 -8.35 2.07 1.86
C ALA A 46 -7.27 3.12 1.50
N ILE A 47 -6.26 2.71 0.74
CA ILE A 47 -5.13 3.57 0.34
C ILE A 47 -5.54 4.54 -0.78
N LEU A 48 -6.22 4.05 -1.81
CA LEU A 48 -6.62 4.86 -2.97
C LEU A 48 -7.91 5.65 -2.71
N GLY A 49 -8.78 5.18 -1.81
CA GLY A 49 -10.05 5.83 -1.48
C GLY A 49 -9.90 7.11 -0.67
N SER A 50 -8.76 7.29 0.02
CA SER A 50 -8.48 8.49 0.81
C SER A 50 -7.42 9.36 0.15
N LYS A 51 -7.73 10.64 -0.09
CA LYS A 51 -6.78 11.62 -0.64
C LYS A 51 -5.51 11.75 0.21
N MET A 52 -5.65 11.66 1.54
CA MET A 52 -4.53 11.72 2.47
C MET A 52 -3.65 10.46 2.39
N ALA A 53 -4.28 9.29 2.35
CA ALA A 53 -3.58 8.01 2.28
C ALA A 53 -2.82 7.87 0.96
N ARG A 54 -3.41 8.32 -0.15
CA ARG A 54 -2.76 8.33 -1.47
C ARG A 54 -1.51 9.21 -1.49
N ALA A 55 -1.58 10.41 -0.93
CA ALA A 55 -0.41 11.31 -0.86
C ALA A 55 0.72 10.73 0.02
N GLN A 56 0.39 9.98 1.07
CA GLN A 56 1.39 9.27 1.88
C GLN A 56 1.96 8.05 1.14
N PHE A 57 1.10 7.33 0.42
CA PHE A 57 1.51 6.17 -0.37
C PHE A 57 2.48 6.54 -1.48
N GLU A 58 2.26 7.64 -2.21
CA GLU A 58 3.19 8.12 -3.25
C GLU A 58 4.61 8.39 -2.69
N LYS A 59 4.70 8.95 -1.47
CA LYS A 59 5.99 9.16 -0.80
C LYS A 59 6.68 7.84 -0.44
N VAL A 60 5.91 6.86 0.01
CA VAL A 60 6.42 5.52 0.35
C VAL A 60 6.83 4.76 -0.91
N GLU A 61 6.03 4.84 -1.97
CA GLU A 61 6.32 4.22 -3.26
C GLU A 61 7.61 4.76 -3.86
N ALA A 62 7.81 6.08 -3.86
CA ALA A 62 9.07 6.69 -4.31
C ALA A 62 10.28 6.19 -3.51
N ARG A 63 10.15 6.06 -2.18
CA ARG A 63 11.21 5.50 -1.32
C ARG A 63 11.50 4.03 -1.61
N VAL A 64 10.46 3.23 -1.82
CA VAL A 64 10.61 1.80 -2.16
C VAL A 64 11.22 1.63 -3.54
N ALA A 65 10.86 2.47 -4.51
CA ALA A 65 11.46 2.48 -5.84
C ALA A 65 12.95 2.83 -5.78
N ALA A 66 13.31 3.89 -5.06
CA ALA A 66 14.71 4.27 -4.86
C ALA A 66 15.54 3.17 -4.16
N MET A 67 14.94 2.43 -3.22
CA MET A 67 15.59 1.26 -2.59
C MET A 67 15.74 0.06 -3.52
N ARG A 68 14.86 -0.12 -4.51
CA ARG A 68 15.02 -1.19 -5.52
C ARG A 68 16.13 -0.89 -6.50
N GLU A 69 16.31 0.39 -6.87
CA GLU A 69 17.36 0.80 -7.81
C GLU A 69 18.76 0.68 -7.19
N GLN A 70 18.87 0.71 -5.85
CA GLN A 70 20.13 0.51 -5.12
C GLN A 70 20.52 -0.96 -4.91
N ARG A 71 19.75 -1.93 -5.43
CA ARG A 71 19.97 -3.37 -5.19
C ARG A 71 20.31 -4.10 -6.49
#